data_AF-Q10ZL1-F1
#
_entry.id   AF-Q10ZL1-F1
#
_cell.length_a   1.000
_cell.length_b   1.000
_cell.length_c   1.000
_cell.angle_alpha   90.00
_cell.angle_beta   90.00
_cell.angle_gamma   90.00
#
_symmetry.space_group_name_H-M   'P 1'
#
loop_
_entity.id
_entity.type
_entity.pdbx_description
1 polymer ?
#
loop_
_entity_poly.entity_id
_entity_poly.type
_entity_poly.pdbx_seq_one_letter_code
_entity_poly.pdbx_strand_id
1 'polypeptide(L)' 'MSKKKEPFPSFCAMGTIISLLLLVIYGGGAWKFWNGFKQTNFSQSFQSRLVLSILWPVLLIGNKSYRKNFTKALKGNRR' A
#
# COMPACT_ATOMS: atom_id res chain seq x y z
N MET A 1 40.36 16.00 -26.50
CA MET A 1 39.12 16.59 -25.95
C MET A 1 38.40 15.51 -25.14
N SER A 2 38.75 15.35 -23.86
CA SER A 2 38.25 14.25 -23.02
C SER A 2 36.94 14.68 -22.35
N LYS A 3 35.82 14.17 -22.84
CA LYS A 3 34.51 14.39 -22.19
C LYS A 3 34.52 13.68 -20.83
N LYS A 4 34.69 14.45 -19.75
CA LYS A 4 34.45 13.97 -18.39
C LYS A 4 33.00 13.47 -18.34
N LYS A 5 32.83 12.18 -18.01
CA LYS A 5 31.53 11.63 -17.63
C LYS A 5 31.22 12.21 -16.26
N GLU A 6 30.44 13.28 -16.23
CA GLU A 6 29.84 13.77 -14.99
C GLU A 6 29.07 12.61 -14.34
N PRO A 7 29.32 12.28 -13.07
CA PRO A 7 28.52 11.26 -12.39
C PRO A 7 27.07 11.77 -12.34
N PHE A 8 26.17 11.07 -13.03
CA PHE A 8 24.73 11.34 -12.94
C PHE A 8 24.33 11.46 -11.47
N PRO A 9 23.61 12.52 -11.07
CA PRO A 9 23.31 12.78 -9.66
C PRO A 9 22.52 11.60 -9.08
N SER A 10 23.13 10.86 -8.15
CA SER A 10 22.54 9.67 -7.52
C SER A 10 21.22 9.97 -6.79
N PHE A 11 20.92 11.23 -6.50
CA PHE A 11 19.64 11.70 -5.96
C PHE A 11 18.44 11.33 -6.85
N CYS A 12 18.58 11.32 -8.18
CA CYS A 12 17.51 10.91 -9.09
C CYS A 12 17.21 9.41 -8.97
N ALA A 13 18.23 8.58 -8.76
CA ALA A 13 18.07 7.14 -8.57
C ALA A 13 17.40 6.82 -7.21
N MET A 14 17.82 7.51 -6.14
CA MET A 14 17.23 7.32 -4.80
C MET A 14 15.75 7.73 -4.77
N GLY A 15 15.38 8.85 -5.38
CA GLY A 15 13.98 9.29 -5.47
C GLY A 15 13.10 8.31 -6.25
N THR A 16 13.64 7.70 -7.31
CA THR A 16 12.92 6.70 -8.12
C THR A 16 12.68 5.41 -7.33
N ILE A 17 13.68 4.93 -6.59
CA ILE A 17 13.54 3.72 -5.75
C ILE A 17 12.52 3.94 -4.64
N ILE A 18 12.57 5.08 -3.95
CA ILE A 18 11.61 5.41 -2.89
C ILE A 18 10.19 5.50 -3.46
N SER A 19 10.02 6.15 -4.61
CA SER A 19 8.72 6.27 -5.28
C SER A 19 8.16 4.91 -5.72
N LEU A 20 9.02 4.04 -6.27
CA LEU A 20 8.65 2.67 -6.64
C LEU A 20 8.26 1.84 -5.41
N LEU A 21 9.02 1.96 -4.31
CA LEU A 21 8.70 1.27 -3.07
C LEU A 21 7.35 1.72 -2.51
N LEU A 22 7.09 3.03 -2.51
CA LEU A 22 5.79 3.60 -2.14
C LEU A 22 4.67 3.07 -3.03
N LEU A 23 4.86 3.00 -4.34
CA LEU A 23 3.87 2.44 -5.28
C LEU A 23 3.60 0.96 -5.02
N VAL A 24 4.64 0.16 -4.80
CA VAL A 24 4.51 -1.27 -4.50
C VAL A 24 3.82 -1.48 -3.16
N ILE A 25 4.15 -0.69 -2.14
CA ILE A 25 3.48 -0.74 -0.84
C ILE A 25 2.02 -0.29 -1.00
N TYR A 26 1.78 0.85 -1.66
CA TYR A 26 0.46 1.45 -1.92
C TYR A 26 -0.48 0.46 -2.62
N GLY A 27 -0.05 -0.05 -3.78
CA GLY A 27 -0.82 -0.98 -4.60
C GLY A 27 -0.88 -2.38 -4.00
N GLY A 28 0.23 -2.90 -3.48
CA GLY A 28 0.30 -4.23 -2.88
C GLY A 28 -0.53 -4.35 -1.61
N GLY A 29 -0.51 -3.33 -0.74
CA GLY A 29 -1.35 -3.25 0.45
C GLY A 29 -2.84 -3.22 0.08
N ALA A 30 -3.22 -2.38 -0.88
CA ALA A 30 -4.59 -2.30 -1.39
C ALA A 30 -5.06 -3.63 -2.01
N TRP A 31 -4.26 -4.27 -2.86
CA TRP A 31 -4.60 -5.57 -3.48
C TRP A 31 -4.80 -6.65 -2.43
N LYS A 32 -3.88 -6.76 -1.47
CA LYS A 32 -3.93 -7.80 -0.45
C LYS A 32 -5.11 -7.58 0.51
N PHE A 33 -5.39 -6.33 0.86
CA PHE A 33 -6.60 -5.95 1.59
C PHE A 33 -7.87 -6.26 0.80
N TRP A 34 -7.89 -5.95 -0.50
CA TRP A 34 -9.01 -6.21 -1.39
C TRP A 34 -9.37 -7.71 -1.38
N ASN A 35 -8.40 -8.60 -1.53
CA ASN A 35 -8.62 -10.06 -1.50
C ASN A 35 -9.08 -10.56 -0.13
N GLY A 36 -8.55 -10.00 0.96
CA GLY A 36 -8.92 -10.36 2.33
C GLY A 36 -10.17 -9.66 2.88
N PHE A 37 -10.75 -8.70 2.15
CA PHE A 37 -11.83 -7.83 2.64
C PHE A 37 -13.04 -8.61 3.15
N LYS A 38 -13.33 -9.76 2.51
CA LYS A 38 -14.43 -10.66 2.88
C LYS A 38 -14.34 -11.18 4.33
N GLN A 39 -13.14 -11.18 4.93
CA GLN A 39 -12.89 -11.66 6.30
C GLN A 39 -12.89 -10.53 7.34
N THR A 40 -13.09 -9.28 6.92
CA THR A 40 -13.20 -8.14 7.83
C THR A 40 -14.60 -8.05 8.42
N ASN A 41 -14.74 -7.37 9.57
CA ASN A 41 -16.05 -7.12 10.17
C ASN A 41 -16.75 -5.89 9.54
N PHE A 42 -16.28 -5.41 8.38
CA PHE A 42 -16.92 -4.31 7.66
C PHE A 42 -18.09 -4.82 6.83
N SER A 43 -19.04 -3.92 6.55
CA SER A 43 -20.11 -4.21 5.59
C SER A 43 -19.51 -4.63 4.25
N GLN A 44 -19.89 -5.79 3.73
CA GLN A 44 -19.45 -6.36 2.45
C GLN A 44 -20.05 -5.60 1.23
N SER A 45 -20.18 -4.28 1.33
CA SER A 45 -20.61 -3.43 0.23
C SER A 45 -19.43 -3.09 -0.67
N PHE A 46 -19.68 -3.02 -1.98
CA PHE A 46 -18.68 -2.64 -2.97
C PHE A 46 -18.07 -1.25 -2.69
N GLN A 47 -18.90 -0.28 -2.33
CA GLN A 47 -18.45 1.06 -1.92
C GLN A 47 -17.53 1.03 -0.71
N SER A 48 -17.90 0.31 0.36
CA SER A 48 -17.06 0.18 1.55
C SER A 48 -15.70 -0.43 1.21
N ARG A 49 -15.67 -1.48 0.39
CA ARG A 49 -14.42 -2.09 -0.07
C ARG A 49 -13.58 -1.10 -0.87
N LEU A 50 -14.17 -0.34 -1.78
CA LEU A 50 -13.49 0.70 -2.57
C LEU A 50 -12.89 1.79 -1.70
N VAL A 51 -13.72 2.43 -0.88
CA VAL A 51 -13.32 3.54 -0.01
C VAL A 51 -12.22 3.10 0.95
N LEU A 52 -12.39 1.93 1.59
CA LEU A 52 -11.42 1.39 2.54
C LEU A 52 -10.12 0.93 1.86
N SER A 53 -10.16 0.50 0.60
CA SER A 53 -8.96 0.09 -0.15
C SER A 53 -8.18 1.26 -0.72
N ILE A 54 -8.82 2.40 -0.99
CA ILE A 54 -8.15 3.63 -1.44
C ILE A 54 -7.62 4.42 -0.24
N LEU A 55 -8.44 4.59 0.80
CA LEU A 55 -8.09 5.37 2.00
C LEU A 55 -7.25 4.58 3.01
N TRP A 56 -6.75 3.41 2.62
CA TRP A 56 -6.03 2.50 3.52
C TRP A 56 -4.83 3.13 4.24
N PRO A 57 -3.99 4.02 3.65
CA PRO A 57 -2.83 4.57 4.37
C PRO A 57 -3.28 5.53 5.46
N VAL A 58 -4.31 6.34 5.17
CA VAL A 58 -4.89 7.30 6.11
C VAL A 58 -5.57 6.57 7.26
N LEU A 59 -6.36 5.53 6.94
CA LEU A 59 -7.08 4.73 7.93
C LEU A 59 -6.14 3.88 8.80
N LEU A 60 -4.99 3.46 8.28
CA LEU A 60 -3.95 2.80 9.09
C LEU A 60 -3.40 3.72 10.17
N ILE A 61 -3.22 5.01 9.89
CA ILE A 61 -2.67 5.98 10.86
C ILE A 61 -3.76 6.38 11.87
N GLY A 62 -4.94 6.75 11.38
CA GLY A 62 -5.99 7.35 12.20
C GLY A 62 -6.93 6.37 12.92
N ASN A 63 -7.03 5.11 12.50
CA ASN A 63 -8.09 4.21 12.97
C ASN A 63 -7.57 2.86 13.50
N LYS A 64 -7.65 2.66 14.82
CA LYS A 64 -7.23 1.43 15.50
C LYS A 64 -8.09 0.20 15.13
N SER A 65 -9.39 0.40 14.88
CA SER A 65 -10.28 -0.66 14.41
C SER A 65 -9.95 -1.07 12.97
N TYR A 66 -9.66 -0.08 12.12
CA TYR A 66 -9.22 -0.34 10.75
C TYR A 66 -7.93 -1.17 10.72
N ARG A 67 -6.90 -0.80 11.49
CA ARG A 67 -5.65 -1.58 11.60
C ARG A 67 -5.89 -3.06 11.92
N LYS A 68 -6.75 -3.36 12.90
CA LYS A 68 -7.08 -4.74 13.26
C LYS A 68 -7.74 -5.50 12.10
N ASN A 69 -8.68 -4.87 11.41
CA ASN A 69 -9.35 -5.47 10.25
C ASN A 69 -8.43 -5.59 9.04
N PHE A 70 -7.55 -4.61 8.81
CA PHE A 70 -6.54 -4.62 7.77
C PHE A 70 -5.56 -5.77 7.97
N THR A 71 -5.03 -5.94 9.18
CA THR A 71 -4.18 -7.09 9.51
C THR A 71 -4.92 -8.43 9.37
N LYS A 72 -6.22 -8.50 9.70
CA LYS A 72 -7.04 -9.69 9.43
C LYS A 72 -7.15 -9.99 7.93
N ALA A 73 -7.46 -8.99 7.13
CA ALA A 73 -7.52 -9.11 5.66
C ALA A 73 -6.16 -9.53 5.07
N LEU A 74 -5.06 -8.97 5.57
CA LEU A 74 -3.71 -9.30 5.12
C LEU A 74 -3.24 -10.69 5.54
N LYS A 75 -3.54 -11.11 6.77
CA LYS A 75 -3.09 -12.41 7.28
C LYS A 75 -3.79 -13.55 6.55
N GLY A 76 -5.05 -13.36 6.14
CA GLY A 76 -5.85 -14.37 5.47
C GLY A 76 -5.95 -15.63 6.33
N ASN A 77 -7.10 -15.88 6.96
CA ASN A 77 -7.27 -17.12 7.71
C ASN A 77 -7.04 -18.30 6.76
N ARG A 78 -5.92 -19.00 6.94
CA ARG A 78 -5.57 -20.25 6.28
C ARG A 78 -6.52 -21.30 6.88
N ARG A 79 -7.75 -21.36 6.38
CA ARG A 79 -8.70 -22.46 6.59
C ARG A 79 -9.09 -23.00 5.23
#